data_AF-A0A2A3Y9R2-F1
#
_entry.id   AF-A0A2A3Y9R2-F1
#
_cell.length_a   1.000
_cell.length_b   1.000
_cell.length_c   1.000
_cell.angle_alpha   90.00
_cell.angle_beta   90.00
_cell.angle_gamma   90.00
#
_symmetry.space_group_name_H-M   'P 1'
#
loop_
_entity.id
_entity.type
_entity.pdbx_description
1 polymer ?
#
loop_
_entity_poly.entity_id
_entity_poly.type
_entity_poly.pdbx_seq_one_letter_code
_entity_poly.pdbx_strand_id
1 'polypeptide(L)'
;MEKRTKSVYSFEIKKEIVDRHATGETRMDLAKEFNLSSQKLVGKWAKQHREGGDEALMLKPKGRPKGSEKPVALSEEDKLRRELKRVQAENAYLKKLRDLRNQGHA
;
A
#
# COMPACT_ATOMS: atom_id res chain seq x y z
N MET A 1 2.11 -6.58 39.00
CA MET A 1 2.49 -5.89 37.75
C MET A 1 1.33 -6.01 36.77
N GLU A 2 0.57 -4.95 36.59
CA GLU A 2 -0.58 -4.95 35.67
C GLU A 2 -0.12 -5.12 34.22
N LYS A 3 -0.61 -6.18 33.57
CA LYS A 3 -0.32 -6.44 32.16
C LYS A 3 -1.09 -5.40 31.34
N ARG A 4 -0.38 -4.42 30.77
CA ARG A 4 -0.98 -3.45 29.85
C ARG A 4 -1.60 -4.21 28.68
N THR A 5 -2.92 -4.28 28.65
CA THR A 5 -3.67 -4.79 27.50
C THR A 5 -3.41 -3.86 26.31
N LYS A 6 -3.27 -4.46 25.13
CA LYS A 6 -2.94 -3.71 23.93
C LYS A 6 -4.17 -2.92 23.50
N SER A 7 -4.24 -1.63 23.82
CA SER A 7 -5.33 -0.79 23.38
C SER A 7 -5.35 -0.72 21.84
N VAL A 8 -6.48 -1.06 21.24
CA VAL A 8 -6.70 -1.04 19.80
C VAL A 8 -7.38 0.28 19.47
N TYR A 9 -6.64 1.19 18.84
CA TYR A 9 -7.16 2.47 18.35
C TYR A 9 -7.66 2.30 16.91
N SER A 10 -8.87 2.79 16.63
CA SER A 10 -9.42 2.84 15.27
C SER A 10 -8.56 3.71 14.36
N PHE A 11 -8.71 3.54 13.05
CA PHE A 11 -8.00 4.35 12.07
C PHE A 11 -8.37 5.83 12.19
N GLU A 12 -9.67 6.13 12.35
CA GLU A 12 -10.21 7.49 12.49
C GLU A 12 -9.55 8.23 13.66
N ILE A 13 -9.47 7.60 14.84
CA ILE A 13 -8.83 8.20 16.02
C ILE A 13 -7.35 8.50 15.76
N LYS A 14 -6.63 7.59 15.10
CA LYS A 14 -5.22 7.83 14.79
C LYS A 14 -5.04 8.98 13.80
N LYS A 15 -5.92 9.07 12.80
CA LYS A 15 -5.89 10.13 11.79
C LYS A 15 -6.16 11.48 12.42
N GLU A 16 -7.23 11.59 13.21
CA GLU A 16 -7.57 12.79 13.98
C GLU A 16 -6.38 13.28 14.83
N ILE A 17 -5.74 12.38 15.59
CA ILE A 17 -4.59 12.71 16.43
C ILE A 17 -3.39 13.18 15.61
N VAL A 18 -3.16 12.60 14.44
CA VAL A 18 -2.04 13.00 13.56
C VAL A 18 -2.31 14.35 12.92
N ASP A 19 -3.53 14.60 12.48
CA ASP A 19 -3.94 15.87 11.86
C ASP A 19 -3.80 17.01 12.87
N ARG A 20 -4.29 16.82 14.11
CA ARG A 20 -4.11 17.78 15.20
C ARG A 20 -2.65 17.94 15.64
N HIS A 21 -1.87 16.86 15.62
CA HIS A 21 -0.43 17.01 15.88
C HIS A 21 0.27 17.82 14.77
N ALA A 22 -0.21 17.75 13.53
CA ALA A 22 0.32 18.51 12.41
C ALA A 22 -0.07 20.00 12.47
N THR A 23 -1.20 20.36 13.11
CA THR A 23 -1.58 21.77 13.36
C THR A 23 -0.79 22.41 14.50
N GLY A 24 0.04 21.64 15.22
CA GLY A 24 0.94 22.15 16.25
C GLY A 24 0.59 21.74 17.68
N GLU A 25 -0.45 20.93 17.88
CA GLU A 25 -0.79 20.43 19.22
C GLU A 25 0.29 19.50 19.80
N THR A 26 0.48 19.58 21.11
CA THR A 26 1.52 18.81 21.77
C THR A 26 1.13 17.34 21.89
N ARG A 27 2.13 16.45 21.86
CA ARG A 27 1.91 15.00 22.04
C ARG A 27 1.34 14.66 23.41
N MET A 28 1.59 15.52 24.40
CA MET A 28 1.11 15.33 25.77
C MET A 28 -0.38 15.63 25.88
N ASP A 29 -0.84 16.72 25.26
CA ASP A 29 -2.24 17.14 25.30
C ASP A 29 -3.11 16.13 24.54
N LEU A 30 -2.70 15.75 23.33
CA LEU A 30 -3.36 14.72 22.54
C LEU A 30 -3.39 13.36 23.25
N ALA A 31 -2.35 13.01 23.99
CA ALA A 31 -2.35 11.77 24.75
C ALA A 31 -3.33 11.79 25.92
N LYS A 32 -3.55 12.94 26.55
CA LYS A 32 -4.52 13.09 27.63
C LYS A 32 -5.94 13.10 27.06
N GLU A 33 -6.20 13.88 26.02
CA GLU A 33 -7.52 14.02 25.41
C GLU A 33 -8.04 12.69 24.85
N PHE A 34 -7.20 11.96 24.11
CA PHE A 34 -7.58 10.67 23.53
C PHE A 34 -7.29 9.47 24.46
N ASN A 35 -7.01 9.74 25.74
CA ASN A 35 -6.74 8.75 26.79
C ASN A 35 -5.73 7.66 26.33
N LEU A 36 -4.65 8.11 25.69
CA LEU A 36 -3.62 7.25 25.14
C LEU A 36 -2.74 6.67 26.26
N SER A 37 -2.34 5.41 26.10
CA SER A 37 -1.41 4.77 27.03
C SER A 37 -0.02 5.40 27.09
N SER A 38 0.35 6.21 26.09
CA SER A 38 1.61 6.96 26.05
C SER A 38 1.60 8.05 24.96
N GLN A 39 2.16 9.22 25.27
CA GLN A 39 2.48 10.27 24.28
C GLN A 39 3.42 9.82 23.14
N LYS A 40 4.19 8.74 23.36
CA LYS A 40 5.03 8.14 22.31
C LYS A 40 4.21 7.60 21.14
N LEU A 41 2.93 7.25 21.36
CA LEU A 41 2.03 6.79 20.29
C LEU A 41 1.77 7.89 19.26
N VAL A 42 1.54 9.11 19.72
CA VAL A 42 1.33 10.28 18.85
C VAL A 42 2.52 10.48 17.91
N GLY A 43 3.74 10.50 18.47
CA GLY A 43 4.96 10.65 17.68
C GLY A 43 5.18 9.51 16.69
N LYS A 44 4.82 8.28 17.08
CA LYS A 44 4.88 7.12 16.19
C LYS A 44 3.91 7.26 15.02
N TRP A 45 2.65 7.59 15.28
CA TRP A 45 1.63 7.75 14.24
C TRP A 45 1.97 8.90 13.30
N ALA A 46 2.45 10.03 13.83
CA ALA A 46 2.89 11.15 13.01
C ALA A 46 4.08 10.80 12.10
N LYS A 47 5.01 9.97 12.57
CA LYS A 47 6.11 9.44 11.74
C LYS A 47 5.57 8.51 10.65
N GLN A 48 4.69 7.56 11.01
CA GLN A 48 4.09 6.63 10.06
C GLN A 48 3.32 7.35 8.95
N HIS A 49 2.53 8.36 9.31
CA HIS A 49 1.78 9.17 8.36
C HIS A 49 2.70 9.95 7.42
N ARG A 50 3.81 10.50 7.92
CA ARG A 50 4.79 11.20 7.09
C ARG A 50 5.50 10.28 6.09
N GLU A 51 5.74 9.02 6.46
CA GLU A 51 6.47 8.06 5.63
C GLU A 51 5.57 7.30 4.63
N GLY A 52 4.30 7.11 4.96
CA GLY A 52 3.40 6.27 4.14
C GLY A 52 1.93 6.70 4.13
N GLY A 53 1.64 7.95 4.49
CA GLY A 53 0.31 8.54 4.46
C GLY A 53 -0.71 7.82 5.35
N ASP A 54 -1.98 7.98 5.00
CA ASP A 54 -3.12 7.36 5.70
C ASP A 54 -3.01 5.82 5.74
N GLU A 55 -2.55 5.19 4.66
CA GLU A 55 -2.40 3.74 4.59
C GLU A 55 -1.45 3.18 5.67
N ALA A 56 -0.46 3.98 6.10
CA ALA A 56 0.48 3.60 7.15
C ALA A 56 -0.12 3.64 8.57
N LEU A 57 -1.26 4.33 8.77
CA LEU A 57 -2.00 4.36 10.03
C LEU A 57 -2.97 3.18 10.17
N MET A 58 -3.36 2.57 9.05
CA MET A 58 -4.16 1.35 9.03
C MET A 58 -3.36 0.19 9.65
N LEU A 59 -4.01 -0.59 10.52
CA LEU A 59 -3.40 -1.78 11.10
C LEU A 59 -3.12 -2.78 9.97
N LYS A 60 -1.86 -2.93 9.56
CA LYS A 60 -1.48 -4.07 8.71
C LYS A 60 -1.86 -5.36 9.45
N PRO A 61 -2.54 -6.32 8.78
CA PRO A 61 -2.93 -7.58 9.40
C PRO A 61 -1.73 -8.22 10.10
N LYS A 62 -1.87 -8.48 11.40
CA LYS A 62 -0.78 -9.04 12.20
C LYS A 62 -0.70 -10.55 11.94
N GLY A 63 0.28 -10.96 11.12
CA GLY A 63 0.61 -12.35 10.85
C GLY A 63 1.83 -12.48 9.93
N ARG A 64 2.50 -13.64 9.96
CA ARG A 64 3.44 -14.04 8.90
C ARG A 64 2.62 -14.10 7.60
N PRO A 65 3.01 -13.43 6.50
CA PRO A 65 2.35 -13.67 5.23
C PRO A 65 2.42 -15.17 4.95
N LYS A 66 1.26 -15.84 4.87
CA LYS A 66 1.20 -17.19 4.32
C LYS A 66 1.57 -17.04 2.85
N GLY A 67 2.77 -17.49 2.51
CA GLY A 67 3.26 -17.46 1.14
C GLY A 67 3.91 -16.12 0.78
N SER A 68 5.11 -16.24 0.25
CA SER A 68 5.65 -15.31 -0.73
C SER A 68 4.62 -15.05 -1.82
N GLU A 69 4.01 -13.88 -1.79
CA GLU A 69 3.64 -13.05 -2.93
C GLU A 69 2.74 -11.93 -2.41
N LYS A 70 3.28 -10.71 -2.36
CA LYS A 70 2.39 -9.54 -2.40
C LYS A 70 1.73 -9.61 -3.78
N PRO A 71 0.39 -9.57 -3.92
CA PRO A 71 -0.16 -9.03 -5.13
C PRO A 71 0.17 -7.54 -5.06
N VAL A 72 1.35 -7.18 -5.59
CA VAL A 72 1.56 -5.81 -6.07
C VAL A 72 0.36 -5.58 -6.96
N ALA A 73 -0.54 -4.69 -6.55
CA ALA A 73 -1.58 -4.20 -7.44
C ALA A 73 -0.82 -3.75 -8.68
N LEU A 74 -0.86 -4.57 -9.75
CA LEU A 74 -0.07 -4.35 -10.94
C LEU A 74 -0.36 -2.93 -11.37
N SER A 75 0.67 -2.07 -11.35
CA SER A 75 0.58 -0.73 -11.90
C SER A 75 -0.07 -0.86 -13.27
N GLU A 76 -0.93 0.06 -13.67
CA GLU A 76 -1.55 0.03 -15.00
C GLU A 76 -0.49 -0.15 -16.09
N GLU A 77 0.70 0.39 -15.86
CA GLU A 77 1.91 0.22 -16.67
C GLU A 77 2.35 -1.24 -16.85
N ASP A 78 2.29 -2.07 -15.80
CA ASP A 78 2.68 -3.48 -15.86
C ASP A 78 1.66 -4.31 -16.62
N LYS A 79 0.37 -3.99 -16.48
CA LYS A 79 -0.70 -4.61 -17.28
C LYS A 79 -0.53 -4.24 -18.75
N LEU A 80 -0.27 -2.97 -19.04
CA LEU A 80 0.00 -2.46 -20.39
C LEU A 80 1.23 -3.14 -21.02
N ARG A 81 2.32 -3.34 -20.26
CA ARG A 81 3.52 -4.04 -20.74
C ARG A 81 3.26 -5.50 -21.10
N ARG A 82 2.45 -6.20 -20.29
CA ARG A 82 2.05 -7.58 -20.59
C ARG A 82 1.20 -7.65 -21.85
N GLU A 83 0.24 -6.73 -21.99
CA GLU A 83 -0.62 -6.68 -23.16
C GLU A 83 0.17 -6.34 -24.43
N LEU A 84 1.10 -5.37 -24.36
CA LEU A 84 1.99 -5.05 -25.46
C LEU A 84 2.79 -6.28 -25.91
N LYS A 85 3.32 -7.05 -24.97
CA LYS A 85 4.07 -8.28 -25.27
C LYS A 85 3.19 -9.34 -25.93
N ARG A 86 1.95 -9.51 -25.47
CA ARG A 86 0.96 -10.42 -26.07
C ARG A 86 0.65 -10.02 -27.52
N VAL A 87 0.33 -8.75 -27.73
CA VAL A 87 -0.02 -8.20 -29.05
C VAL A 87 1.17 -8.22 -30.01
N GLN A 88 2.40 -8.01 -29.52
CA GLN A 88 3.61 -8.14 -30.35
C GLN A 88 3.84 -9.58 -30.81
N ALA A 89 3.65 -10.56 -29.92
CA ALA A 89 3.77 -11.96 -30.27
C ALA A 89 2.72 -12.38 -31.32
N GLU A 90 1.46 -11.95 -31.14
CA GLU A 90 0.39 -12.20 -32.11
C GLU A 90 0.69 -11.56 -33.47
N ASN A 91 1.12 -10.29 -33.49
CA ASN A 91 1.53 -9.64 -34.72
C ASN A 91 2.72 -10.33 -35.40
N ALA A 92 3.71 -10.79 -34.64
CA ALA A 92 4.86 -11.53 -35.19
C ALA A 92 4.42 -12.84 -35.84
N TYR A 93 3.50 -13.57 -35.19
CA TYR A 93 2.94 -14.80 -35.74
C TYR A 93 2.13 -14.54 -37.02
N LEU A 94 1.26 -13.53 -37.02
CA LEU A 94 0.46 -13.16 -38.19
C LEU A 94 1.33 -12.70 -39.37
N LYS A 95 2.40 -11.94 -39.11
CA LYS A 95 3.39 -11.56 -40.14
C LYS A 95 4.06 -12.79 -40.73
N LYS A 96 4.48 -13.75 -39.90
CA LYS A 96 5.09 -14.99 -40.38
C LYS A 96 4.15 -15.80 -41.27
N LEU A 97 2.87 -15.91 -40.89
CA LEU A 97 1.85 -16.57 -41.73
C LEU A 97 1.64 -15.85 -43.05
N ARG A 98 1.60 -14.51 -43.03
CA ARG A 98 1.49 -13.70 -44.25
C ARG A 98 2.69 -13.91 -45.18
N ASP A 99 3.90 -13.95 -44.63
CA ASP A 99 5.12 -14.18 -45.41
C ASP A 99 5.11 -15.56 -46.06
N LEU A 100 4.72 -16.60 -45.32
CA LEU A 100 4.58 -17.97 -45.85
C LEU A 100 3.52 -18.05 -46.96
N ARG A 101 2.38 -17.38 -46.79
CA ARG A 101 1.35 -17.32 -47.83
C ARG A 101 1.85 -16.63 -49.09
N ASN A 102 2.56 -15.50 -48.94
CA ASN A 102 3.12 -14.76 -50.07
C ASN A 102 4.23 -15.54 -50.80
N GLN A 103 4.97 -16.40 -50.09
CA GLN A 103 5.98 -17.29 -50.69
C GLN A 103 5.37 -18.44 -51.50
N GLY A 104 4.14 -18.85 -51.19
CA GLY A 104 3.40 -19.87 -51.94
C GLY A 104 2.61 -19.35 -53.15
N HIS A 105 2.67 -18.05 -53.43
CA HIS A 105 2.06 -17.40 -54.60
C HIS A 105 3.10 -16.97 -55.65
N ALA A 106 4.21 -17.72 -55.78
CA ALA A 106 5.20 -17.60 -56.85
C ALA A 106 5.15 -18.84 -57.76
#